data_AF-A0A4V2R4N3-F1
#
_entry.id   AF-A0A4V2R4N3-F1
#
_cell.length_a   1.000
_cell.length_b   1.000
_cell.length_c   1.000
_cell.angle_alpha   90.00
_cell.angle_beta   90.00
_cell.angle_gamma   90.00
#
_symmetry.space_group_name_H-M   'P 1'
#
loop_
_entity.id
_entity.type
_entity.pdbx_description
1 polymer ?
#
loop_
_entity_poly.entity_id
_entity_poly.type
_entity_poly.pdbx_seq_one_letter_code
_entity_poly.pdbx_strand_id
1 'polypeptide(L)'
;MANRDGSNTHEVIGEIFRAMNTPIPKRAEAKLPRWADTFPYVNGGLFSGSTDVPRFSKIAQRYLSHIGSLDWTQINPDIFGSMIQAVADEEERSVLGMHYTSVPNILKVLNPLFLDDLRAELEVERR
;
A
#
# COMPACT_ATOMS: atom_id res chain seq x y z
N MET A 1 -22.32 -1.29 5.40
CA MET A 1 -21.36 -0.58 6.28
C MET A 1 -21.09 0.81 5.72
N ALA A 2 -20.59 0.95 4.49
CA ALA A 2 -20.55 2.26 3.82
C ALA A 2 -21.88 2.60 3.12
N ASN A 3 -22.28 3.87 3.19
CA ASN A 3 -23.44 4.44 2.50
C ASN A 3 -23.12 4.61 1.02
N ARG A 4 -24.13 4.42 0.16
CA ARG A 4 -23.97 4.53 -1.31
C ARG A 4 -23.64 5.95 -1.80
N ASP A 5 -23.85 6.96 -0.97
CA ASP A 5 -23.48 8.34 -1.23
C ASP A 5 -22.05 8.69 -0.78
N GLY A 6 -21.37 7.77 -0.10
CA GLY A 6 -20.02 7.91 0.40
C GLY A 6 -19.90 8.63 1.75
N SER A 7 -21.00 9.11 2.32
CA SER A 7 -21.01 10.00 3.50
C SER A 7 -20.24 9.47 4.72
N ASN A 8 -20.36 8.18 5.02
CA ASN A 8 -19.68 7.53 6.17
C ASN A 8 -18.48 6.66 5.76
N THR A 9 -17.99 6.76 4.52
CA THR A 9 -16.85 5.95 4.04
C THR A 9 -15.61 6.17 4.90
N HIS A 10 -15.36 7.41 5.29
CA HIS A 10 -14.24 7.80 6.13
C HIS A 10 -14.25 7.12 7.51
N GLU A 11 -15.42 7.03 8.15
CA GLU A 11 -15.59 6.33 9.42
C GLU A 11 -15.29 4.83 9.27
N VAL A 12 -15.83 4.19 8.22
CA VAL A 12 -15.63 2.76 7.97
C VAL A 12 -14.15 2.45 7.73
N ILE A 13 -13.46 3.23 6.89
CA ILE A 13 -12.02 3.03 6.63
C ILE A 13 -11.20 3.31 7.89
N GLY A 14 -11.58 4.32 8.68
CA GLY A 14 -10.91 4.63 9.95
C GLY A 14 -10.97 3.44 10.92
N GLU A 15 -12.12 2.79 11.04
CA GLU A 15 -12.27 1.59 11.87
C GLU A 15 -11.49 0.39 11.32
N ILE A 16 -11.34 0.26 9.99
CA ILE A 16 -10.45 -0.74 9.38
C ILE A 16 -9.00 -0.47 9.78
N PHE A 17 -8.51 0.77 9.65
CA PHE A 17 -7.13 1.13 10.03
C PHE A 17 -6.88 0.89 11.52
N ARG A 18 -7.84 1.27 12.38
CA ARG A 18 -7.75 0.99 13.81
C ARG A 18 -7.72 -0.51 14.11
N ALA A 19 -8.53 -1.31 13.42
CA ALA A 19 -8.50 -2.76 13.56
C ALA A 19 -7.16 -3.35 13.11
N MET A 20 -6.60 -2.89 11.99
CA MET A 20 -5.30 -3.34 11.50
C MET A 20 -4.13 -2.89 12.39
N ASN A 21 -4.29 -1.85 13.20
CA ASN A 21 -3.30 -1.43 14.20
C ASN A 21 -3.52 -2.04 15.61
N THR A 22 -4.66 -2.71 15.85
CA THR A 22 -5.00 -3.22 17.19
C THR A 22 -4.90 -4.75 17.23
N PRO A 23 -4.02 -5.34 18.08
CA PRO A 23 -3.97 -6.78 18.27
C PRO A 23 -5.34 -7.35 18.64
N ILE A 24 -5.71 -8.51 18.06
CA ILE A 24 -7.04 -9.13 18.23
C ILE A 24 -7.49 -9.19 19.71
N PRO A 25 -6.67 -9.63 20.68
CA PRO A 25 -7.08 -9.70 22.09
C PRO A 25 -7.45 -8.35 22.71
N LYS A 26 -6.96 -7.23 22.15
CA LYS A 26 -7.16 -5.87 22.67
C LYS A 26 -8.31 -5.13 21.98
N ARG A 27 -8.97 -5.73 20.98
CA ARG A 27 -9.99 -5.04 20.17
C ARG A 27 -11.26 -4.71 20.94
N ALA A 28 -11.64 -5.55 21.91
CA ALA A 28 -12.78 -5.29 22.79
C ALA A 28 -12.56 -4.04 23.65
N GLU A 29 -11.34 -3.88 24.21
CA GLU A 29 -10.94 -2.70 24.97
C GLU A 29 -10.91 -1.44 24.09
N ALA A 30 -10.44 -1.58 22.85
CA ALA A 30 -10.44 -0.50 21.85
C ALA A 30 -11.84 -0.15 21.31
N LYS A 31 -12.89 -0.86 21.72
CA LYS A 31 -14.29 -0.64 21.30
C LYS A 31 -14.46 -0.66 19.77
N LEU A 32 -13.72 -1.54 19.10
CA LEU A 32 -13.87 -1.70 17.65
C LEU A 32 -15.23 -2.35 17.32
N PRO A 33 -15.88 -1.95 16.20
CA PRO A 33 -17.06 -2.63 15.72
C PRO A 33 -16.78 -4.11 15.45
N ARG A 34 -17.73 -5.00 15.82
CA ARG A 34 -17.58 -6.46 15.63
C ARG A 34 -17.26 -6.87 14.19
N TRP A 35 -17.75 -6.12 13.19
CA TRP A 35 -17.45 -6.44 11.80
C TRP A 35 -15.99 -6.20 11.42
N ALA A 36 -15.27 -5.35 12.16
CA ALA A 36 -13.87 -5.05 11.92
C ALA A 36 -12.96 -6.22 12.34
N ASP A 37 -13.48 -7.21 13.07
CA ASP A 37 -12.72 -8.37 13.52
C ASP A 37 -12.22 -9.26 12.36
N THR A 38 -12.83 -9.16 11.18
CA THR A 38 -12.38 -9.88 9.98
C THR A 38 -11.04 -9.39 9.45
N PHE A 39 -10.59 -8.18 9.80
CA PHE A 39 -9.33 -7.63 9.31
C PHE A 39 -8.18 -8.12 10.20
N PRO A 40 -7.02 -8.50 9.62
CA PRO A 40 -5.88 -8.97 10.40
C PRO A 40 -5.22 -7.83 11.17
N TYR A 41 -4.48 -8.16 12.23
CA TYR A 41 -3.52 -7.22 12.82
C TYR A 41 -2.28 -7.15 11.93
N VAL A 42 -1.84 -5.93 11.61
CA VAL A 42 -0.68 -5.65 10.76
C VAL A 42 0.37 -4.92 11.60
N ASN A 43 1.31 -5.69 12.14
CA ASN A 43 2.45 -5.21 12.91
C ASN A 43 3.59 -4.75 11.99
N GLY A 44 3.64 -3.47 11.66
CA GLY A 44 4.72 -2.94 10.82
C GLY A 44 4.83 -1.43 10.80
N GLY A 45 4.20 -0.74 11.75
CA GLY A 45 4.18 0.73 11.82
C GLY A 45 3.30 1.42 10.75
N LEU A 46 2.86 0.71 9.71
CA LEU A 46 2.05 1.28 8.63
C LEU A 46 0.80 2.01 9.14
N PHE A 47 0.12 1.43 10.14
CA PHE A 47 -1.08 2.02 10.76
C PHE A 47 -0.83 2.61 12.15
N SER A 48 0.42 2.73 12.60
CA SER A 48 0.73 3.28 13.93
C SER A 48 0.74 4.81 13.98
N GLY A 49 0.72 5.47 12.82
CA GLY A 49 0.62 6.92 12.67
C GLY A 49 -0.82 7.44 12.72
N SER A 50 -1.07 8.58 12.07
CA SER A 50 -2.43 9.08 11.92
C SER A 50 -3.27 8.10 11.08
N THR A 51 -4.46 7.77 11.59
CA THR A 51 -5.49 7.04 10.87
C THR A 51 -6.58 7.98 10.34
N ASP A 52 -6.26 9.27 10.17
CA ASP A 52 -7.20 10.24 9.65
C ASP A 52 -7.57 9.88 8.22
N VAL A 53 -8.88 9.78 7.99
CA VAL A 53 -9.42 9.45 6.68
C VAL A 53 -10.18 10.66 6.13
N PRO A 54 -9.86 11.13 4.92
CA PRO A 54 -10.59 12.24 4.31
C PRO A 54 -12.04 11.86 4.06
N ARG A 55 -12.94 12.86 4.10
CA ARG A 55 -14.35 12.64 3.73
C ARG A 55 -14.44 12.36 2.23
N PHE A 56 -15.25 11.37 1.88
CA PHE A 56 -15.46 10.95 0.50
C PHE A 56 -16.65 11.68 -0.11
N SER A 57 -16.50 12.09 -1.37
CA SER A 57 -17.65 12.34 -2.23
C SER A 57 -18.19 11.01 -2.77
N LYS A 58 -19.42 11.01 -3.30
CA LYS A 58 -19.98 9.87 -4.04
C LYS A 58 -19.11 9.44 -5.23
N ILE A 59 -18.35 10.36 -5.81
CA ILE A 59 -17.43 10.05 -6.91
C ILE A 59 -16.19 9.35 -6.37
N ALA A 60 -15.58 9.88 -5.30
CA ALA A 60 -14.41 9.26 -4.66
C ALA A 60 -14.73 7.84 -4.15
N GLN A 61 -15.91 7.63 -3.56
CA GLN A 61 -16.33 6.31 -3.07
C GLN A 61 -16.52 5.31 -4.22
N ARG A 62 -16.98 5.76 -5.40
CA ARG A 62 -17.06 4.93 -6.60
C ARG A 62 -15.68 4.54 -7.11
N TYR A 63 -14.73 5.49 -7.17
CA TYR A 63 -13.35 5.18 -7.56
C TYR A 63 -12.71 4.18 -6.59
N LEU A 64 -12.85 4.39 -5.28
CA LEU A 64 -12.35 3.45 -4.27
C LEU A 64 -12.91 2.04 -4.46
N SER A 65 -14.22 1.93 -4.70
CA SER A 65 -14.87 0.63 -4.93
C SER A 65 -14.38 -0.03 -6.22
N HIS A 66 -14.18 0.76 -7.28
CA HIS A 66 -13.67 0.27 -8.55
C HIS A 66 -12.24 -0.24 -8.43
N ILE A 67 -11.33 0.54 -7.86
CA ILE A 67 -9.93 0.12 -7.68
C ILE A 67 -9.82 -1.10 -6.74
N GLY A 68 -10.70 -1.20 -5.73
CA GLY A 68 -10.77 -2.35 -4.84
C GLY A 68 -11.23 -3.65 -5.51
N SER A 69 -11.82 -3.56 -6.72
CA SER A 69 -12.22 -4.74 -7.51
C SER A 69 -11.13 -5.25 -8.48
N LEU A 70 -10.03 -4.50 -8.62
CA LEU A 70 -8.89 -4.90 -9.44
C LEU A 70 -8.07 -5.97 -8.73
N ASP A 71 -7.37 -6.80 -9.51
CA ASP A 71 -6.44 -7.78 -8.99
C ASP A 71 -5.08 -7.14 -8.68
N TRP A 72 -4.83 -6.89 -7.39
CA TRP A 72 -3.59 -6.29 -6.91
C TRP A 72 -2.45 -7.30 -6.67
N THR A 73 -2.65 -8.60 -6.93
CA THR A 73 -1.55 -9.58 -6.75
C THR A 73 -0.44 -9.42 -7.79
N GLN A 74 -0.75 -8.74 -8.90
CA GLN A 74 0.18 -8.49 -10.02
C GLN A 74 0.86 -7.12 -9.96
N ILE A 75 0.89 -6.49 -8.77
CA ILE A 75 1.55 -5.20 -8.59
C ILE A 75 3.04 -5.28 -8.94
N ASN A 76 3.54 -4.34 -9.73
CA ASN A 76 4.93 -4.27 -10.17
C ASN A 76 5.53 -2.87 -9.89
N PRO A 77 6.86 -2.70 -9.98
CA PRO A 77 7.51 -1.43 -9.72
C PRO A 77 7.04 -0.26 -10.60
N ASP A 78 6.59 -0.53 -11.83
CA ASP A 78 6.10 0.50 -12.74
C ASP A 78 4.75 1.08 -12.27
N ILE A 79 3.89 0.28 -11.63
CA ILE A 79 2.65 0.76 -11.00
C ILE A 79 2.96 1.73 -9.84
N PHE A 80 3.93 1.40 -8.99
CA PHE A 80 4.37 2.31 -7.91
C PHE A 80 4.99 3.59 -8.48
N GLY A 81 5.86 3.45 -9.47
CA GLY A 81 6.54 4.55 -10.12
C GLY A 81 5.57 5.54 -10.77
N SER A 82 4.61 5.02 -11.54
CA SER A 82 3.57 5.83 -12.19
C SER A 82 2.64 6.51 -11.19
N MET A 83 2.27 5.86 -10.08
CA MET A 83 1.44 6.45 -9.04
C MET A 83 2.13 7.63 -8.33
N ILE A 84 3.39 7.47 -7.90
CA ILE A 84 4.15 8.55 -7.23
C ILE A 84 4.28 9.76 -8.18
N GLN A 85 4.61 9.47 -9.43
CA GLN A 85 4.72 10.47 -10.46
C GLN A 85 3.42 11.21 -10.74
N ALA A 86 2.29 10.52 -10.78
CA ALA A 86 0.98 11.12 -11.05
C ALA A 86 0.51 12.08 -9.95
N VAL A 87 1.00 11.91 -8.71
CA VAL A 87 0.59 12.73 -7.56
C VAL A 87 1.51 13.92 -7.33
N ALA A 88 2.76 13.85 -7.77
CA ALA A 88 3.74 14.92 -7.59
C ALA A 88 3.55 16.05 -8.63
N ASP A 89 3.73 17.30 -8.19
CA ASP A 89 3.70 18.49 -9.05
C ASP A 89 4.86 18.46 -10.06
N GLU A 90 4.61 18.92 -11.30
CA GLU A 90 5.60 18.84 -12.38
C GLU A 90 6.88 19.61 -12.09
N GLU A 91 6.77 20.77 -11.43
CA GLU A 91 7.92 21.60 -11.05
C GLU A 91 8.72 20.92 -9.92
N GLU A 92 8.02 20.37 -8.92
CA GLU A 92 8.63 19.63 -7.82
C GLU A 92 9.34 18.35 -8.32
N ARG A 93 8.77 17.67 -9.32
CA ARG A 93 9.35 16.46 -9.93
C ARG A 93 10.69 16.73 -10.61
N SER A 94 10.78 17.84 -11.33
CA SER A 94 12.00 18.25 -12.02
C SER A 94 13.11 18.60 -11.02
N VAL A 95 12.78 19.37 -9.98
CA VAL A 95 13.74 19.84 -8.96
C VAL A 95 14.24 18.69 -8.09
N LEU A 96 13.36 17.77 -7.68
CA LEU A 96 13.71 16.66 -6.80
C LEU A 96 14.20 15.41 -7.55
N GLY A 97 14.18 15.41 -8.88
CA GLY A 97 14.57 14.26 -9.70
C GLY A 97 13.67 13.04 -9.46
N MET A 98 12.36 13.25 -9.25
CA MET A 98 11.38 12.20 -8.95
C MET A 98 11.02 11.34 -10.19
N HIS A 99 12.05 10.71 -10.74
CA HIS A 99 11.93 9.71 -11.80
C HIS A 99 12.10 8.32 -11.20
N TYR A 100 11.07 7.48 -11.33
CA TYR A 100 11.25 6.09 -10.94
C TYR A 100 12.23 5.41 -11.90
N THR A 101 12.98 4.45 -11.39
CA THR A 101 13.90 3.65 -12.20
C THR A 101 13.19 2.36 -12.62
N SER A 102 13.19 2.06 -13.91
CA SER A 102 12.55 0.85 -14.44
C SER A 102 13.25 -0.42 -13.97
N VAL A 103 12.51 -1.53 -13.89
CA VAL A 103 13.05 -2.84 -13.49
C VAL A 103 14.29 -3.25 -14.31
N PRO A 104 14.32 -3.11 -15.66
CA PRO A 104 15.52 -3.44 -16.42
C PRO A 104 16.75 -2.61 -16.03
N ASN A 105 16.57 -1.33 -15.70
CA ASN A 105 17.68 -0.45 -15.31
C ASN A 105 18.16 -0.74 -13.87
N ILE A 106 17.26 -1.11 -12.96
CA ILE A 106 17.64 -1.63 -11.63
C ILE A 106 18.51 -2.88 -11.79
N LEU A 107 18.07 -3.84 -12.61
CA LEU A 107 18.79 -5.10 -12.80
C LEU A 107 20.14 -4.93 -13.50
N LYS A 108 20.28 -3.96 -14.42
CA LYS A 108 21.59 -3.62 -15.02
C LYS A 108 22.65 -3.21 -13.98
N VAL A 109 22.23 -2.64 -12.85
CA VAL A 109 23.12 -2.28 -11.75
C VAL A 109 23.30 -3.48 -10.81
N LEU A 110 22.21 -4.09 -10.35
CA LEU A 110 22.29 -5.12 -9.31
C LEU A 110 22.92 -6.44 -9.78
N ASN A 111 22.71 -6.84 -11.04
CA ASN A 111 23.27 -8.08 -11.61
C ASN A 111 24.80 -8.13 -11.48
N PRO A 112 25.57 -7.22 -12.12
CA PRO A 112 27.02 -7.24 -12.03
C PRO A 112 27.56 -6.77 -10.67
N LEU A 113 26.77 -6.06 -9.86
CA LEU A 113 27.24 -5.55 -8.57
C LEU A 113 27.33 -6.65 -7.50
N PHE A 114 26.37 -7.58 -7.47
CA PHE A 114 26.40 -8.69 -6.52
C PHE A 114 25.44 -9.86 -6.84
N LEU A 115 24.34 -9.66 -7.59
CA LEU A 115 23.34 -10.72 -7.76
C LEU A 115 23.87 -11.89 -8.59
N ASP A 116 24.73 -11.64 -9.57
CA ASP A 116 25.30 -12.71 -10.40
C ASP A 116 26.26 -13.60 -9.58
N ASP A 117 27.08 -13.00 -8.72
CA ASP A 117 27.98 -13.72 -7.81
C ASP A 117 27.20 -14.58 -6.81
N LEU A 118 26.17 -14.01 -6.16
CA LEU A 118 25.31 -14.75 -5.22
C LEU A 118 24.59 -15.93 -5.87
N ARG A 119 24.16 -15.78 -7.13
CA ARG A 119 23.53 -16.88 -7.90
C ARG A 119 24.54 -17.96 -8.21
N ALA A 120 25.78 -17.60 -8.57
CA ALA A 120 26.84 -18.56 -8.84
C ALA A 120 27.19 -19.37 -7.60
N GLU A 121 27.34 -18.73 -6.44
CA GLU A 121 27.59 -19.39 -5.15
C GLU A 121 26.46 -20.37 -4.78
N LEU A 122 25.20 -19.95 -4.93
CA LEU A 122 24.04 -20.81 -4.65
C LEU A 122 24.00 -22.07 -5.52
N GLU A 123 24.37 -21.97 -6.80
CA GLU A 123 24.39 -23.11 -7.72
C GLU A 123 25.56 -24.06 -7.48
N VAL A 124 26.67 -23.57 -6.91
CA VAL A 124 27.78 -24.43 -6.45
C VAL A 124 27.36 -25.27 -5.25
N GLU A 125 26.72 -24.66 -4.25
CA GLU A 125 26.27 -25.35 -3.03
C GLU A 125 25.12 -26.34 -3.25
N ARG A 126 24.38 -26.20 -4.36
CA ARG A 126 23.30 -27.12 -4.75
C ARG A 126 23.79 -28.41 -5.43
N ARG A 127 25.08 -28.53 -5.73
CA ARG A 127 25.70 -29.71 -6.37
C ARG A 127 26.41 -30.59 -5.36
#